data_AF-A0A353TZ84-F1
#
_entry.id   AF-A0A353TZ84-F1
#
_cell.length_a   1.000
_cell.length_b   1.000
_cell.length_c   1.000
_cell.angle_alpha   90.00
_cell.angle_beta   90.00
_cell.angle_gamma   90.00
#
_symmetry.space_group_name_H-M   'P 1'
#
loop_
_entity.id
_entity.type
_entity.pdbx_description
1 polymer ?
#
loop_
_entity_poly.entity_id
_entity_poly.type
_entity_poly.pdbx_seq_one_letter_code
_entity_poly.pdbx_strand_id
1 'polypeptide(L)'
;MIDILDNKKGYIVLILIHLWLGVMLKFAPIIVALAYPVMLFLFLVDILYHYDKGSRAGFYALYMVGYEMIYRMAGAPFSWELGKYSCIILLVFGLFVGPRRGIPWIFLFLLGLLIPAIFLTEHPNPERLNNMIMFNISGPLSLVAAGLYFYKRIVIREDYFRHLRWAFLPAFTIIAGLSVVANVSTLVFTSVQSSSAAAGGFGPNQVSTMLGWFILLVLLYRINGD
;
A
#
# COMPACT_ATOMS: atom_id res chain seq x y z
N MET A 1 8.74 2.20 -17.81
CA MET A 1 7.46 2.85 -17.44
C MET A 1 7.63 3.77 -16.23
N ILE A 2 8.57 3.49 -15.31
CA ILE A 2 8.93 4.39 -14.17
C ILE A 2 9.67 5.68 -14.58
N ASP A 3 10.36 5.76 -15.73
CA ASP A 3 11.07 7.01 -16.12
C ASP A 3 10.12 8.21 -16.29
N ILE A 4 8.80 7.98 -16.25
CA ILE A 4 7.81 9.04 -16.10
C ILE A 4 8.01 9.88 -14.82
N LEU A 5 8.58 9.31 -13.75
CA LEU A 5 8.99 10.06 -12.54
C LEU A 5 10.27 10.87 -12.74
N ASP A 6 11.11 10.49 -13.70
CA ASP A 6 12.39 11.18 -13.95
C ASP A 6 12.15 12.54 -14.62
N ASN A 7 11.01 12.70 -15.30
CA ASN A 7 10.58 13.98 -15.84
C ASN A 7 9.51 14.64 -14.95
N LYS A 8 9.72 15.92 -14.61
CA LYS A 8 8.74 16.76 -13.91
C LYS A 8 7.34 16.69 -14.55
N LYS A 9 7.26 16.70 -15.87
CA LYS A 9 5.98 16.59 -16.60
C LYS A 9 5.27 15.28 -16.32
N GLY A 10 6.01 14.16 -16.30
CA GLY A 10 5.43 12.86 -16.05
C GLY A 10 4.95 12.69 -14.61
N TYR A 11 5.69 13.22 -13.63
CA TYR A 11 5.22 13.24 -12.24
C TYR A 11 3.93 14.07 -12.07
N ILE A 12 3.84 15.24 -12.74
CA ILE A 12 2.61 16.03 -12.74
C ILE A 12 1.45 15.25 -13.35
N VAL A 13 1.66 14.54 -14.46
CA VAL A 13 0.63 13.68 -15.07
C VAL A 13 0.16 12.61 -14.09
N LEU A 14 1.07 11.95 -13.36
CA LEU A 14 0.70 10.97 -12.34
C LEU A 14 -0.14 11.61 -11.23
N ILE A 15 0.24 12.79 -10.74
CA ILE A 15 -0.56 13.51 -9.73
C ILE A 15 -1.97 13.81 -10.28
N LEU A 16 -2.08 14.30 -11.51
CA LEU A 16 -3.38 14.59 -12.14
C LEU A 16 -4.24 13.34 -12.28
N ILE A 17 -3.65 12.19 -12.65
CA ILE A 17 -4.36 10.90 -12.68
C ILE A 17 -4.88 10.53 -11.28
N HIS A 18 -4.07 10.71 -10.23
CA HIS A 18 -4.47 10.39 -8.85
C HIS A 18 -5.55 11.33 -8.32
N LEU A 19 -5.46 12.63 -8.61
CA LEU A 19 -6.52 13.59 -8.31
C LEU A 19 -7.83 13.20 -9.01
N TRP A 20 -7.75 12.81 -10.29
CA TRP A 20 -8.90 12.33 -11.05
C TRP A 20 -9.49 11.06 -10.45
N LEU A 21 -8.67 10.08 -10.05
CA LEU A 21 -9.13 8.89 -9.33
C LEU A 21 -9.84 9.26 -8.03
N GLY A 22 -9.39 10.31 -7.33
CA GLY A 22 -10.02 10.80 -6.12
C GLY A 22 -11.43 11.34 -6.37
N VAL A 23 -11.61 12.10 -7.46
CA VAL A 23 -12.94 12.54 -7.91
C VAL A 23 -13.82 11.34 -8.28
N MET A 24 -13.25 10.34 -8.96
CA MET A 24 -13.97 9.13 -9.38
C MET A 24 -14.44 8.26 -8.21
N LEU A 25 -13.91 8.40 -6.99
CA LEU A 25 -14.43 7.68 -5.82
C LEU A 25 -15.93 7.93 -5.61
N LYS A 26 -16.41 9.15 -5.90
CA LYS A 26 -17.84 9.50 -5.78
C LYS A 26 -18.67 9.05 -6.98
N PHE A 27 -18.14 9.22 -8.19
CA PHE A 27 -18.91 9.04 -9.43
C PHE A 27 -18.84 7.63 -10.01
N ALA A 28 -17.70 6.95 -9.86
CA ALA A 28 -17.45 5.63 -10.43
C ALA A 28 -16.41 4.86 -9.58
N PRO A 29 -16.76 4.47 -8.33
CA PRO A 29 -15.82 3.81 -7.42
C PRO A 29 -15.22 2.53 -8.01
N ILE A 30 -15.94 1.81 -8.88
CA ILE A 30 -15.42 0.62 -9.56
C ILE A 30 -14.18 0.90 -10.40
N ILE A 31 -14.07 2.08 -11.05
CA ILE A 31 -12.89 2.47 -11.83
C ILE A 31 -11.68 2.59 -10.91
N VAL A 32 -11.89 3.19 -9.73
CA VAL A 32 -10.85 3.34 -8.71
C VAL A 32 -10.43 1.97 -8.16
N ALA A 33 -11.39 1.08 -7.92
CA ALA A 33 -11.08 -0.27 -7.47
C ALA A 33 -10.28 -1.08 -8.52
N LEU A 34 -10.64 -0.96 -9.81
CA LEU A 34 -9.97 -1.67 -10.92
C LEU A 34 -8.58 -1.11 -11.24
N ALA A 35 -8.29 0.15 -10.91
CA ALA A 35 -6.94 0.68 -11.03
C ALA A 35 -5.95 -0.05 -10.10
N TYR A 36 -6.40 -0.67 -9.01
CA TYR A 36 -5.55 -1.47 -8.11
C TYR A 36 -4.84 -2.64 -8.83
N PRO A 37 -5.55 -3.65 -9.39
CA PRO A 37 -4.90 -4.77 -10.08
C PRO A 37 -4.12 -4.32 -11.31
N VAL A 38 -4.56 -3.26 -12.00
CA VAL A 38 -3.80 -2.68 -13.13
C VAL A 38 -2.43 -2.18 -12.63
N MET A 39 -2.38 -1.37 -11.58
CA MET A 39 -1.13 -0.87 -11.01
C MET A 39 -0.23 -2.02 -10.51
N LEU A 40 -0.81 -3.03 -9.86
CA LEU A 40 -0.07 -4.21 -9.44
C LEU A 40 0.59 -4.93 -10.62
N PHE A 41 -0.16 -5.17 -11.70
CA PHE A 41 0.38 -5.80 -12.92
C PHE A 41 1.50 -4.96 -13.54
N LEU A 42 1.26 -3.65 -13.67
CA LEU A 42 2.22 -2.68 -14.20
C LEU A 42 3.54 -2.68 -13.38
N PHE A 43 3.45 -2.78 -12.06
CA PHE A 43 4.61 -2.87 -11.17
C PHE A 43 5.35 -4.20 -11.30
N LEU A 44 4.64 -5.32 -11.43
CA LEU A 44 5.27 -6.62 -11.67
C LEU A 44 6.05 -6.65 -12.97
N VAL A 45 5.48 -6.11 -14.05
CA VAL A 45 6.17 -6.00 -15.36
C VAL A 45 7.44 -5.14 -15.22
N ASP A 46 7.35 -4.02 -14.51
CA ASP A 46 8.50 -3.12 -14.36
C ASP A 46 9.61 -3.72 -13.47
N ILE A 47 9.25 -4.41 -12.37
CA ILE A 47 10.20 -5.18 -11.54
C ILE A 47 10.94 -6.20 -12.40
N LEU A 48 10.22 -6.94 -13.24
CA LEU A 48 10.78 -7.97 -14.11
C LEU A 48 11.76 -7.37 -15.13
N TYR A 49 11.34 -6.30 -15.83
CA TYR A 49 12.14 -5.67 -16.87
C TYR A 49 13.45 -5.07 -16.33
N HIS A 50 13.43 -4.54 -15.10
CA HIS A 50 14.59 -3.88 -14.50
C HIS A 50 15.34 -4.75 -13.50
N TYR A 51 15.00 -6.04 -13.40
CA TYR A 51 15.61 -6.97 -12.44
C TYR A 51 15.63 -6.43 -11.01
N ASP A 52 14.53 -5.79 -10.58
CA ASP A 52 14.38 -5.14 -9.27
C ASP A 52 15.51 -4.14 -8.90
N LYS A 53 16.13 -3.51 -9.91
CA LYS A 53 17.18 -2.49 -9.69
C LYS A 53 16.63 -1.32 -8.88
N GLY A 54 17.42 -0.85 -7.91
CA GLY A 54 16.99 0.24 -7.00
C GLY A 54 15.95 -0.20 -5.97
N SER A 55 15.70 -1.51 -5.84
CA SER A 55 14.73 -2.07 -4.88
C SER A 55 13.28 -1.63 -5.15
N ARG A 56 12.91 -1.54 -6.43
CA ARG A 56 11.60 -1.11 -6.92
C ARG A 56 10.44 -1.84 -6.27
N ALA A 57 10.53 -3.15 -6.08
CA ALA A 57 9.46 -3.92 -5.46
C ALA A 57 9.06 -3.41 -4.07
N GLY A 58 10.04 -2.92 -3.30
CA GLY A 58 9.80 -2.31 -1.99
C GLY A 58 9.01 -1.01 -2.05
N PHE A 59 9.38 -0.12 -2.97
CA PHE A 59 8.68 1.17 -3.15
C PHE A 59 7.29 0.99 -3.77
N TYR A 60 7.13 -0.01 -4.64
CA TYR A 60 5.83 -0.40 -5.17
C TYR A 60 4.93 -1.00 -4.11
N ALA A 61 5.44 -1.87 -3.23
CA ALA A 61 4.69 -2.32 -2.08
C ALA A 61 4.23 -1.13 -1.23
N LEU A 62 5.09 -0.13 -1.01
CA LEU A 62 4.73 1.08 -0.27
C LEU A 62 3.62 1.90 -0.94
N TYR A 63 3.64 2.03 -2.27
CA TYR A 63 2.52 2.60 -3.03
C TYR A 63 1.24 1.77 -2.81
N MET A 64 1.32 0.44 -2.91
CA MET A 64 0.14 -0.43 -2.81
C MET A 64 -0.49 -0.41 -1.41
N VAL A 65 0.30 -0.22 -0.35
CA VAL A 65 -0.21 0.02 1.01
C VAL A 65 -1.02 1.32 1.05
N GLY A 66 -0.49 2.40 0.48
CA GLY A 66 -1.23 3.66 0.41
C GLY A 66 -2.50 3.55 -0.45
N TYR A 67 -2.43 2.77 -1.52
CA TYR A 67 -3.57 2.55 -2.41
C TYR A 67 -4.61 1.59 -1.83
N GLU A 68 -4.24 0.67 -0.94
CA GLU A 68 -5.17 -0.23 -0.26
C GLU A 68 -6.32 0.55 0.39
N MET A 69 -6.00 1.68 1.03
CA MET A 69 -7.00 2.58 1.60
C MET A 69 -8.00 3.05 0.56
N ILE A 70 -7.51 3.54 -0.58
CA ILE A 70 -8.33 4.03 -1.69
C ILE A 70 -9.23 2.91 -2.21
N TYR A 71 -8.68 1.71 -2.35
CA TYR A 71 -9.41 0.54 -2.81
C TYR A 71 -10.49 0.09 -1.81
N ARG A 72 -10.23 0.21 -0.50
CA ARG A 72 -11.24 0.02 0.56
C ARG A 72 -12.32 1.10 0.51
N MET A 73 -11.95 2.37 0.29
CA MET A 73 -12.90 3.48 0.07
C MET A 73 -13.77 3.23 -1.17
N ALA A 74 -13.24 2.56 -2.19
CA ALA A 74 -13.98 2.14 -3.38
C ALA A 74 -14.82 0.86 -3.19
N GLY A 75 -14.89 0.30 -1.98
CA GLY A 75 -15.72 -0.85 -1.62
C GLY A 75 -15.04 -2.22 -1.67
N ALA A 76 -13.75 -2.29 -1.99
CA ALA A 76 -12.93 -3.51 -2.00
C ALA A 76 -13.59 -4.74 -2.67
N PRO A 77 -13.99 -4.67 -3.96
CA PRO A 77 -14.86 -5.67 -4.60
C PRO A 77 -14.29 -7.10 -4.69
N PHE A 78 -12.97 -7.29 -4.58
CA PHE A 78 -12.34 -8.62 -4.67
C PHE A 78 -12.01 -9.24 -3.31
N SER A 79 -11.48 -8.45 -2.38
CA SER A 79 -11.05 -8.89 -1.03
C SER A 79 -10.58 -7.70 -0.21
N TRP A 80 -10.89 -7.68 1.08
CA TRP A 80 -10.39 -6.69 2.04
C TRP A 80 -8.89 -6.81 2.31
N GLU A 81 -8.30 -7.97 2.04
CA GLU A 81 -6.91 -8.31 2.36
C GLU A 81 -5.95 -8.14 1.18
N LEU A 82 -6.47 -7.66 0.04
CA LEU A 82 -5.72 -7.53 -1.21
C LEU A 82 -4.47 -6.65 -1.07
N GLY A 83 -4.50 -5.67 -0.16
CA GLY A 83 -3.35 -4.86 0.23
C GLY A 83 -2.15 -5.66 0.70
N LYS A 84 -2.38 -6.56 1.65
CA LYS A 84 -1.32 -7.40 2.22
C LYS A 84 -0.83 -8.40 1.18
N TYR A 85 -1.75 -8.97 0.41
CA TYR A 85 -1.41 -9.93 -0.64
C TYR A 85 -0.55 -9.32 -1.75
N SER A 86 -0.90 -8.11 -2.23
CA SER A 86 -0.11 -7.44 -3.26
C SER A 86 1.29 -7.08 -2.76
N CYS A 87 1.43 -6.67 -1.49
CA CYS A 87 2.73 -6.41 -0.87
C CYS A 87 3.58 -7.67 -0.82
N ILE A 88 3.02 -8.80 -0.36
CA ILE A 88 3.71 -10.09 -0.33
C ILE A 88 4.14 -10.48 -1.75
N ILE A 89 3.24 -10.40 -2.72
CA ILE A 89 3.51 -10.74 -4.13
C ILE A 89 4.66 -9.89 -4.68
N LEU A 90 4.60 -8.56 -4.53
CA LEU A 90 5.63 -7.66 -5.04
C LEU A 90 7.00 -7.94 -4.39
N LEU A 91 7.05 -8.07 -3.07
CA LEU A 91 8.29 -8.28 -2.33
C LEU A 91 8.92 -9.64 -2.62
N VAL A 92 8.12 -10.70 -2.65
CA VAL A 92 8.58 -12.05 -3.00
C VAL A 92 9.03 -12.09 -4.46
N PHE A 93 8.29 -11.46 -5.37
CA PHE A 93 8.67 -11.38 -6.78
C PHE A 93 9.99 -10.62 -6.97
N GLY A 94 10.15 -9.46 -6.32
CA GLY A 94 11.40 -8.70 -6.33
C GLY A 94 12.57 -9.43 -5.67
N LEU A 95 12.32 -10.28 -4.67
CA LEU A 95 13.34 -11.13 -4.07
C LEU A 95 13.87 -12.18 -5.07
N PHE A 96 13.00 -12.78 -5.88
CA PHE A 96 13.39 -13.77 -6.88
C PHE A 96 14.00 -13.17 -8.15
N VAL A 97 13.46 -12.05 -8.61
CA VAL A 97 13.91 -11.36 -9.82
C VAL A 97 15.19 -10.56 -9.58
N GLY A 98 15.32 -9.97 -8.39
CA GLY A 98 16.45 -9.15 -8.02
C GLY A 98 17.74 -9.93 -7.74
N PRO A 99 18.82 -9.22 -7.38
CA PRO A 99 20.09 -9.86 -7.04
C PRO A 99 19.93 -10.79 -5.83
N ARG A 100 20.44 -12.01 -5.96
CA ARG A 100 20.39 -13.03 -4.91
C ARG A 100 21.09 -12.55 -3.64
N ARG A 101 20.45 -12.80 -2.50
CA ARG A 101 20.99 -12.50 -1.17
C ARG A 101 20.77 -13.68 -0.24
N GLY A 102 21.55 -13.73 0.84
CA GLY A 102 21.39 -14.75 1.87
C GLY A 102 20.01 -14.62 2.52
N ILE A 103 19.36 -15.75 2.76
CA ILE A 103 18.05 -15.81 3.40
C ILE A 103 18.26 -15.78 4.93
N PRO A 104 17.80 -14.73 5.62
CA PRO A 104 17.94 -14.62 7.07
C PRO A 104 17.08 -15.65 7.81
N TRP A 105 17.72 -16.48 8.64
CA TRP A 105 17.04 -17.55 9.38
C TRP A 105 15.90 -17.02 10.29
N ILE A 106 16.03 -15.81 10.84
CA ILE A 106 15.04 -15.24 11.77
C ILE A 106 13.66 -15.09 11.14
N PHE A 107 13.58 -14.75 9.85
CA PHE A 107 12.30 -14.61 9.14
C PHE A 107 11.73 -15.97 8.71
N LEU A 108 12.59 -16.97 8.46
CA LEU A 108 12.14 -18.35 8.26
C LEU A 108 11.62 -18.96 9.55
N PHE A 109 12.27 -18.66 10.67
CA PHE A 109 11.82 -19.06 12.00
C PHE A 109 10.46 -18.43 12.33
N LEU A 110 10.31 -17.12 12.11
CA LEU A 110 9.02 -16.44 12.24
C LEU A 110 7.94 -17.08 11.37
N LEU A 111 8.25 -17.42 10.12
CA LEU A 111 7.32 -18.12 9.22
C LEU A 111 6.92 -19.49 9.78
N GLY A 112 7.87 -20.25 10.33
CA GLY A 112 7.61 -21.53 10.98
C GLY A 112 6.70 -21.41 12.20
N LEU A 113 6.86 -20.35 12.99
CA LEU A 113 5.99 -20.08 14.15
C LEU A 113 4.54 -19.72 13.78
N LEU A 114 4.25 -19.39 12.52
CA LEU A 114 2.87 -19.18 12.05
C LEU A 114 2.12 -20.49 11.81
N ILE A 115 2.83 -21.60 11.60
CA ILE A 115 2.23 -22.90 11.28
C ILE A 115 1.35 -23.41 12.44
N PRO A 116 1.81 -23.44 13.71
CA PRO A 116 0.96 -23.86 14.83
C PRO A 116 -0.32 -23.03 14.96
N ALA A 117 -0.27 -21.72 14.69
CA ALA A 117 -1.44 -20.85 14.79
C ALA A 117 -2.57 -21.26 13.82
N ILE A 118 -2.25 -21.85 12.67
CA ILE A 118 -3.24 -22.39 11.72
C ILE A 118 -4.00 -23.55 12.36
N PHE A 119 -3.28 -24.48 12.99
CA PHE A 119 -3.87 -25.69 13.57
C PHE A 119 -4.57 -25.45 14.91
N LEU A 120 -4.17 -24.42 15.65
CA LEU A 120 -4.78 -24.05 16.93
C LEU A 120 -6.02 -23.16 16.79
N THR A 121 -6.30 -22.63 15.59
CA THR A 121 -7.49 -21.83 15.35
C THR A 121 -8.67 -22.77 15.08
N GLU A 122 -9.75 -22.62 15.83
CA GLU A 122 -10.97 -23.41 15.66
C GLU A 122 -12.18 -22.50 15.49
N HIS A 123 -13.06 -22.86 14.56
CA HIS A 123 -14.35 -22.20 14.38
C HIS A 123 -15.34 -23.16 13.72
N PRO A 124 -16.58 -23.29 14.22
CA PRO A 124 -17.54 -24.30 13.74
C PRO A 124 -17.99 -24.09 12.30
N ASN A 125 -17.96 -22.85 11.81
CA ASN A 125 -18.15 -22.54 10.40
C ASN A 125 -16.79 -22.51 9.67
N PRO A 126 -16.56 -23.40 8.66
CA PRO A 126 -15.32 -23.47 7.91
C PRO A 126 -14.94 -22.19 7.14
N GLU A 127 -15.93 -21.48 6.61
CA GLU A 127 -15.69 -20.23 5.86
C GLU A 127 -15.18 -19.14 6.81
N ARG A 128 -15.81 -19.01 7.98
CA ARG A 128 -15.35 -18.08 9.02
C ARG A 128 -13.99 -18.47 9.58
N LEU A 129 -13.73 -19.78 9.74
CA LEU A 129 -12.42 -20.29 10.13
C LEU A 129 -11.33 -19.81 9.16
N ASN A 130 -11.54 -20.03 7.86
CA ASN A 130 -10.60 -19.63 6.82
C ASN A 130 -10.37 -18.11 6.82
N ASN A 131 -11.44 -17.32 6.92
CA ASN A 131 -11.34 -15.86 6.98
C ASN A 131 -10.55 -15.40 8.21
N MET A 132 -10.78 -16.00 9.38
CA MET A 132 -10.03 -15.69 10.60
C MET A 132 -8.54 -16.04 10.46
N ILE A 133 -8.22 -17.22 9.93
CA ILE A 133 -6.84 -17.65 9.72
C ILE A 133 -6.13 -16.70 8.74
N MET A 134 -6.74 -16.43 7.58
CA MET A 134 -6.16 -15.55 6.56
C MET A 134 -5.98 -14.12 7.06
N PHE A 135 -6.94 -13.59 7.81
CA PHE A 135 -6.87 -12.24 8.37
C PHE A 135 -5.72 -12.09 9.36
N ASN A 136 -5.51 -13.08 10.24
CA ASN A 136 -4.48 -13.03 11.28
C ASN A 136 -3.09 -13.37 10.75
N ILE A 137 -2.96 -14.23 9.74
CA ILE A 137 -1.66 -14.66 9.19
C ILE A 137 -1.11 -13.68 8.15
N SER A 138 -1.98 -13.02 7.38
CA SER A 138 -1.56 -12.11 6.30
C SER A 138 -0.66 -10.96 6.79
N GLY A 139 -0.88 -10.44 8.00
CA GLY A 139 -0.05 -9.41 8.60
C GLY A 139 1.38 -9.90 8.86
N PRO A 140 1.59 -10.90 9.73
CA PRO A 140 2.91 -11.49 9.97
C PRO A 140 3.58 -12.02 8.69
N LEU A 141 2.82 -12.57 7.74
CA LEU A 141 3.37 -13.03 6.46
C LEU A 141 3.92 -11.87 5.62
N SER A 142 3.24 -10.72 5.62
CA SER A 142 3.76 -9.50 4.97
C SER A 142 5.05 -9.00 5.62
N LEU A 143 5.17 -9.11 6.95
CA LEU A 143 6.42 -8.81 7.67
C LEU A 143 7.54 -9.77 7.30
N VAL A 144 7.26 -11.07 7.20
CA VAL A 144 8.23 -12.08 6.72
C VAL A 144 8.69 -11.72 5.31
N ALA A 145 7.77 -11.44 4.38
CA ALA A 145 8.11 -11.06 3.01
C ALA A 145 8.98 -9.79 2.96
N ALA A 146 8.63 -8.75 3.74
CA ALA A 146 9.41 -7.52 3.82
C ALA A 146 10.79 -7.76 4.41
N GLY A 147 10.89 -8.53 5.49
CA GLY A 147 12.14 -8.90 6.14
C GLY A 147 13.09 -9.66 5.22
N LEU A 148 12.57 -10.68 4.53
CA LEU A 148 13.32 -11.44 3.54
C LEU A 148 13.82 -10.55 2.39
N TYR A 149 12.97 -9.68 1.87
CA TYR A 149 13.29 -8.81 0.75
C TYR A 149 14.33 -7.73 1.08
N PHE A 150 14.19 -7.05 2.22
CA PHE A 150 15.05 -5.95 2.64
C PHE A 150 16.33 -6.39 3.35
N TYR A 151 16.48 -7.67 3.69
CA TYR A 151 17.66 -8.16 4.40
C TYR A 151 18.96 -7.88 3.64
N LYS A 152 19.85 -7.09 4.27
CA LYS A 152 21.14 -6.64 3.71
C LYS A 152 21.01 -5.98 2.32
N ARG A 153 19.84 -5.44 2.00
CA ARG A 153 19.59 -4.74 0.74
C ARG A 153 20.03 -3.28 0.90
N ILE A 154 21.03 -2.89 0.11
CA ILE A 154 21.50 -1.50 0.05
C ILE A 154 20.63 -0.75 -0.97
N VAL A 155 20.05 0.36 -0.54
CA VAL A 155 19.34 1.30 -1.42
C VAL A 155 20.16 2.57 -1.44
N ILE A 156 20.62 2.97 -2.63
CA ILE A 156 21.41 4.19 -2.79
C ILE A 156 20.48 5.40 -2.61
N ARG A 157 21.00 6.48 -2.03
CA ARG A 157 20.22 7.67 -1.66
C ARG A 157 19.39 8.21 -2.82
N GLU A 158 19.97 8.30 -4.02
CA GLU A 158 19.27 8.83 -5.20
C GLU A 158 18.08 7.95 -5.59
N ASP A 159 18.25 6.62 -5.56
CA ASP A 159 17.17 5.68 -5.82
C ASP A 159 16.10 5.75 -4.74
N TYR A 160 16.49 5.93 -3.48
CA TYR A 160 15.55 6.06 -2.37
C TYR A 160 14.60 7.22 -2.58
N PHE A 161 15.10 8.46 -2.72
CA PHE A 161 14.23 9.63 -2.89
C PHE A 161 13.52 9.64 -4.24
N ARG A 162 14.12 9.05 -5.28
CA ARG A 162 13.45 8.90 -6.58
C ARG A 162 12.22 8.02 -6.47
N HIS A 163 12.35 6.82 -5.90
CA HIS A 163 11.26 5.86 -5.86
C HIS A 163 10.28 6.11 -4.70
N LEU A 164 10.71 6.78 -3.62
CA LEU A 164 9.82 7.21 -2.54
C LEU A 164 8.68 8.10 -3.03
N ARG A 165 8.88 8.82 -4.15
CA ARG A 165 7.83 9.64 -4.79
C ARG A 165 6.57 8.85 -5.16
N TRP A 166 6.69 7.56 -5.45
CA TRP A 166 5.51 6.71 -5.67
C TRP A 166 4.60 6.68 -4.43
N ALA A 167 5.17 6.61 -3.23
CA ALA A 167 4.39 6.49 -2.00
C ALA A 167 3.53 7.72 -1.67
N PHE A 168 3.82 8.88 -2.27
CA PHE A 168 2.99 10.09 -2.11
C PHE A 168 1.77 10.11 -3.02
N LEU A 169 1.80 9.39 -4.15
CA LEU A 169 0.73 9.46 -5.14
C LEU A 169 -0.66 9.08 -4.58
N PRO A 170 -0.81 8.01 -3.76
CA PRO A 170 -2.09 7.70 -3.14
C PRO A 170 -2.63 8.81 -2.23
N ALA A 171 -1.78 9.65 -1.65
CA ALA A 171 -2.21 10.76 -0.80
C ALA A 171 -3.07 11.77 -1.57
N PHE A 172 -2.70 12.08 -2.81
CA PHE A 172 -3.47 12.98 -3.66
C PHE A 172 -4.88 12.44 -3.94
N THR A 173 -5.01 11.13 -4.18
CA THR A 173 -6.31 10.49 -4.37
C THR A 173 -7.18 10.57 -3.13
N ILE A 174 -6.62 10.30 -1.95
CA ILE A 174 -7.36 10.36 -0.68
C ILE A 174 -7.81 11.79 -0.40
N ILE A 175 -6.92 12.78 -0.53
CA ILE A 175 -7.24 14.19 -0.29
C ILE A 175 -8.33 14.69 -1.24
N ALA A 176 -8.22 14.37 -2.54
CA ALA A 176 -9.24 14.72 -3.53
C ALA A 176 -10.57 14.01 -3.26
N GLY A 177 -10.54 12.71 -2.95
CA GLY A 177 -11.73 11.94 -2.60
C GLY A 177 -12.46 12.48 -1.38
N LEU A 178 -11.74 12.77 -0.30
CA LEU A 178 -12.31 13.40 0.90
C LEU A 178 -12.89 14.77 0.58
N SER A 179 -12.22 15.58 -0.23
CA SER A 179 -12.70 16.92 -0.60
C SER A 179 -13.98 16.90 -1.44
N VAL A 180 -14.22 15.82 -2.19
CA VAL A 180 -15.41 15.65 -3.05
C VAL A 180 -16.57 14.98 -2.31
N VAL A 181 -16.26 14.12 -1.34
CA VAL A 181 -17.25 13.30 -0.61
C VAL A 181 -17.63 13.91 0.74
N ALA A 182 -16.68 14.46 1.50
CA ALA A 182 -16.95 15.03 2.81
C ALA A 182 -17.59 16.42 2.68
N ASN A 183 -18.69 16.63 3.40
CA ASN A 183 -19.32 17.94 3.51
C ASN A 183 -18.79 18.68 4.74
N VAL A 184 -17.80 19.54 4.54
CA VAL A 184 -17.12 20.27 5.62
C VAL A 184 -18.01 21.35 6.24
N SER A 185 -18.99 21.90 5.52
CA SER A 185 -19.84 22.97 6.04
C SER A 185 -20.82 22.51 7.12
N THR A 186 -21.07 21.20 7.20
CA THR A 186 -21.95 20.58 8.21
C THR A 186 -21.19 19.86 9.32
N LEU A 187 -19.86 19.96 9.33
CA LEU A 187 -19.01 19.16 10.22
C LEU A 187 -18.92 19.81 11.60
N VAL A 188 -19.40 19.09 12.61
CA VAL A 188 -19.30 19.48 14.02
C VAL A 188 -18.42 18.47 14.75
N PHE A 189 -17.33 18.95 15.34
CA PHE A 189 -16.43 18.13 16.14
C PHE A 189 -16.88 18.17 17.60
N THR A 190 -17.55 17.11 18.05
CA THR A 190 -18.06 16.98 19.43
C THR A 190 -17.17 16.12 20.33
N SER A 191 -16.16 15.46 19.78
CA SER A 191 -15.22 14.61 20.51
C SER A 191 -13.83 14.57 19.85
N VAL A 192 -12.85 14.01 20.56
CA VAL A 192 -11.47 13.79 20.08
C VAL A 192 -11.36 12.47 19.28
N GLN A 193 -12.45 11.72 19.14
CA GLN A 193 -12.46 10.48 18.36
C GLN A 193 -12.47 10.75 16.86
N SER A 194 -12.05 9.76 16.08
CA SER A 194 -12.09 9.85 14.63
C SER A 194 -13.55 9.90 14.15
N SER A 195 -13.86 10.86 13.28
CA SER A 195 -15.23 11.13 12.83
C SER A 195 -15.49 10.55 11.45
N SER A 196 -16.51 9.68 11.34
CA SER A 196 -16.95 9.14 10.05
C SER A 196 -17.40 10.25 9.08
N ALA A 197 -18.05 11.31 9.60
CA ALA A 197 -18.44 12.46 8.79
C ALA A 197 -17.22 13.21 8.22
N ALA A 198 -16.16 13.38 9.03
CA ALA A 198 -14.89 13.96 8.57
C ALA A 198 -14.19 13.09 7.52
N ALA A 199 -14.33 11.78 7.64
CA ALA A 199 -13.80 10.82 6.68
C ALA A 199 -14.71 10.58 5.48
N GLY A 200 -15.77 11.38 5.26
CA GLY A 200 -16.67 11.21 4.11
C GLY A 200 -17.47 9.90 4.12
N GLY A 201 -17.70 9.32 5.30
CA GLY A 201 -18.36 8.01 5.47
C GLY A 201 -17.40 6.82 5.40
N PHE A 202 -16.10 7.04 5.15
CA PHE A 202 -15.08 6.00 5.15
C PHE A 202 -14.56 5.70 6.55
N GLY A 203 -13.84 4.58 6.71
CA GLY A 203 -13.28 4.14 7.99
C GLY A 203 -12.37 5.21 8.63
N PRO A 204 -12.83 5.94 9.67
CA PRO A 204 -12.21 7.20 10.05
C PRO A 204 -10.85 7.02 10.72
N ASN A 205 -10.67 5.91 11.46
CA ASN A 205 -9.36 5.50 11.98
C ASN A 205 -8.36 5.23 10.86
N GLN A 206 -8.80 4.52 9.82
CA GLN A 206 -7.92 4.12 8.72
C GLN A 206 -7.47 5.37 7.94
N VAL A 207 -8.40 6.24 7.59
CA VAL A 207 -8.10 7.51 6.89
C VAL A 207 -7.12 8.36 7.71
N SER A 208 -7.35 8.53 9.01
CA SER A 208 -6.46 9.30 9.89
C SER A 208 -5.05 8.71 9.95
N THR A 209 -4.93 7.40 10.13
CA THR A 209 -3.63 6.71 10.12
C THR A 209 -2.90 6.89 8.79
N MET A 210 -3.62 6.81 7.67
CA MET A 210 -3.04 6.95 6.33
C MET A 210 -2.53 8.38 6.07
N LEU A 211 -3.30 9.40 6.48
CA LEU A 211 -2.87 10.80 6.40
C LEU A 211 -1.65 11.06 7.30
N GLY A 212 -1.65 10.54 8.52
CA GLY A 212 -0.49 10.62 9.43
C GLY A 212 0.76 9.95 8.84
N TRP A 213 0.59 8.79 8.20
CA TRP A 213 1.66 8.12 7.48
C TRP A 213 2.24 8.99 6.35
N PHE A 214 1.40 9.65 5.55
CA PHE A 214 1.91 10.55 4.50
C PHE A 214 2.63 11.76 5.06
N ILE A 215 2.14 12.35 6.17
CA ILE A 215 2.84 13.44 6.85
C ILE A 215 4.23 12.98 7.29
N LEU A 216 4.33 11.78 7.90
CA LEU A 216 5.61 11.19 8.26
C LEU A 216 6.54 11.03 7.05
N LEU A 217 6.03 10.52 5.93
CA LEU A 217 6.80 10.39 4.69
C LEU A 217 7.28 11.74 4.15
N VAL A 218 6.43 12.79 4.20
CA VAL A 218 6.79 14.14 3.77
C VAL A 218 7.88 14.70 4.67
N LEU A 219 7.79 14.52 5.98
CA LEU A 219 8.81 14.95 6.94
C LEU A 219 10.13 14.23 6.68
N LEU A 220 10.11 12.92 6.49
CA LEU A 220 11.30 12.13 6.16
C LEU A 220 11.94 12.59 4.84
N TYR A 221 11.11 12.86 3.83
CA TYR A 221 11.57 13.38 2.55
C TYR A 221 12.16 14.79 2.69
N ARG A 222 11.54 15.68 3.48
CA ARG A 222 11.99 17.07 3.63
C ARG A 222 13.26 17.21 4.47
N ILE A 223 13.45 16.36 5.48
CA ILE A 223 14.64 16.41 6.36
C ILE A 223 15.85 15.82 5.66
N ASN A 224 15.66 14.74 4.89
CA ASN A 224 16.77 13.96 4.35
C ASN A 224 16.94 14.09 2.83
N GLY A 225 15.92 14.56 2.13
CA GLY A 225 15.95 14.89 0.71
C GLY A 225 16.30 16.37 0.55
N ASP A 226 17.18 16.66 -0.41
CA ASP A 226 17.67 18.01 -0.68
C ASP A 226 16.53 18.97 -1.08
#